data_AF-A0A3D0XZD1-F1
#
_entry.id   AF-A0A3D0XZD1-F1
#
_cell.length_a   1.000
_cell.length_b   1.000
_cell.length_c   1.000
_cell.angle_alpha   90.00
_cell.angle_beta   90.00
_cell.angle_gamma   90.00
#
_symmetry.space_group_name_H-M   'P 1'
#
loop_
_entity.id
_entity.type
_entity.pdbx_description
1 polymer ?
#
loop_
_entity_poly.entity_id
_entity_poly.type
_entity_poly.pdbx_seq_one_letter_code
_entity_poly.pdbx_strand_id
1 'polypeptide(L)'
;MEKHKIIKEVFSDYKTESNIKEAIIESINLIKNVNILEINIYSQSYIEIKELWFFEKFLKERFQFSNVDIRINYSDQVTIKPIEKEWENLICYMIHKYPLMKPMILLKSTIEVNDKNILVKMKIKGADFLRGRKLDRELERVIKNLFQYNYKIEFIEVLDENDEIELAKKREFSKKQAIEKALEHMAIGEQIAEERSKKEKVGQKDQGGQKEPVPIDPRDKKNRYQWTQNGRTKIIRKRVRRKYSLNLWKKSKFKNKYYKSRRYFSRR
;
A
#
# COMPACT_ATOMS: atom_id res chain seq x y z
N MET A 1 12.11 -40.22 -15.23
CA MET A 1 12.60 -39.25 -14.23
C MET A 1 11.59 -38.12 -14.17
N GLU A 2 10.96 -37.89 -13.02
CA GLU A 2 10.06 -36.74 -12.89
C GLU A 2 10.85 -35.45 -13.08
N LYS A 3 10.41 -34.60 -14.00
CA LYS A 3 11.07 -33.31 -14.24
C LYS A 3 10.74 -32.37 -13.09
N HIS A 4 11.70 -32.09 -12.23
CA HIS A 4 11.56 -31.11 -11.17
C HIS A 4 11.24 -29.73 -11.76
N LYS A 5 10.25 -29.04 -11.20
CA LYS A 5 9.86 -27.69 -11.62
C LYS A 5 10.75 -26.68 -10.92
N ILE A 6 11.75 -26.14 -11.60
CA ILE A 6 12.68 -25.15 -11.03
C ILE A 6 12.13 -23.73 -11.22
N ILE A 7 12.33 -22.83 -10.25
CA ILE A 7 11.83 -21.45 -10.32
C ILE A 7 12.25 -20.74 -11.61
N LYS A 8 13.53 -20.79 -12.02
CA LYS A 8 13.99 -20.15 -13.26
C LYS A 8 13.34 -20.69 -14.54
N GLU A 9 12.88 -21.94 -14.52
CA GLU A 9 12.22 -22.56 -15.68
C GLU A 9 10.73 -22.21 -15.72
N VAL A 10 10.08 -22.21 -14.55
CA VAL A 10 8.64 -21.91 -14.44
C VAL A 10 8.36 -20.42 -14.58
N PHE A 11 9.22 -19.58 -14.03
CA PHE A 11 9.12 -18.12 -14.04
C PHE A 11 10.33 -17.53 -14.80
N SER A 12 10.42 -17.83 -16.10
CA SER A 12 11.53 -17.41 -16.95
C SER A 12 11.64 -15.88 -17.13
N ASP A 13 10.56 -15.14 -16.87
CA ASP A 13 10.53 -13.68 -16.84
C ASP A 13 11.02 -13.09 -15.50
N TYR A 14 11.18 -13.90 -14.46
CA TYR A 14 11.79 -13.49 -13.19
C TYR A 14 13.32 -13.57 -13.26
N LYS A 15 13.95 -12.42 -13.53
CA LYS A 15 15.42 -12.30 -13.61
C LYS A 15 16.01 -12.01 -12.23
N THR A 16 16.78 -12.95 -11.69
CA THR A 16 17.56 -12.77 -10.45
C THR A 16 18.86 -13.58 -10.51
N GLU A 17 19.88 -13.12 -9.78
CA GLU A 17 21.12 -13.87 -9.59
C GLU A 17 21.16 -14.65 -8.28
N SER A 18 20.15 -14.49 -7.42
CA SER A 18 20.12 -15.15 -6.12
C SER A 18 19.77 -16.63 -6.21
N ASN A 19 20.11 -17.36 -5.14
CA ASN A 19 19.94 -18.81 -5.02
C ASN A 19 18.49 -19.28 -5.21
N ILE A 20 17.51 -18.39 -5.03
CA ILE A 20 16.08 -18.72 -5.21
C ILE A 20 15.79 -19.20 -6.64
N LYS A 21 16.55 -18.77 -7.65
CA LYS A 21 16.35 -19.19 -9.05
C LYS A 21 16.51 -20.70 -9.25
N GLU A 22 17.27 -21.36 -8.38
CA GLU A 22 17.57 -22.79 -8.43
C GLU A 22 16.66 -23.62 -7.51
N ALA A 23 15.82 -22.97 -6.71
CA ALA A 23 14.88 -23.68 -5.84
C ALA A 23 13.86 -24.48 -6.67
N ILE A 24 13.54 -25.66 -6.17
CA ILE A 24 12.57 -26.58 -6.76
C ILE A 24 11.20 -26.28 -6.18
N ILE A 25 10.20 -26.14 -7.02
CA ILE A 25 8.81 -25.97 -6.60
C ILE A 25 8.25 -27.36 -6.30
N GLU A 26 7.96 -27.62 -5.03
CA GLU A 26 7.34 -28.87 -4.58
C GLU A 26 5.83 -28.84 -4.81
N SER A 27 5.18 -27.72 -4.48
CA SER A 27 3.75 -27.57 -4.66
C SER A 27 3.34 -26.11 -4.80
N ILE A 28 2.30 -25.88 -5.59
CA ILE A 28 1.62 -24.59 -5.72
C ILE A 28 0.13 -24.81 -5.42
N ASN A 29 -0.42 -24.02 -4.51
CA ASN A 29 -1.84 -24.03 -4.19
C ASN A 29 -2.42 -22.61 -4.35
N LEU A 30 -3.60 -22.49 -4.95
CA LEU A 30 -4.29 -21.22 -5.16
C LEU A 30 -5.60 -21.22 -4.39
N ILE A 31 -5.66 -20.41 -3.34
CA ILE A 31 -6.84 -20.20 -2.53
C ILE A 31 -7.68 -19.09 -3.19
N LYS A 32 -8.59 -19.51 -4.07
CA LYS A 32 -9.33 -18.62 -4.99
C LYS A 32 -10.22 -17.58 -4.30
N ASN A 33 -10.87 -17.94 -3.19
CA ASN A 33 -11.82 -17.05 -2.49
C ASN A 33 -11.14 -15.82 -1.87
N VAL A 34 -9.90 -15.98 -1.38
CA VAL A 34 -9.10 -14.87 -0.79
C VAL A 34 -7.97 -14.39 -1.71
N ASN A 35 -7.85 -14.98 -2.91
CA ASN A 35 -6.82 -14.66 -3.90
C ASN A 35 -5.39 -14.74 -3.32
N ILE A 36 -5.13 -15.83 -2.60
CA ILE A 36 -3.82 -16.12 -1.97
C ILE A 36 -3.15 -17.27 -2.70
N LEU A 37 -1.88 -17.07 -3.08
CA LEU A 37 -1.03 -18.11 -3.63
C LEU A 37 -0.15 -18.68 -2.52
N GLU A 38 -0.18 -19.99 -2.33
CA GLU A 38 0.74 -20.72 -1.46
C GLU A 38 1.73 -21.49 -2.32
N ILE A 39 3.02 -21.34 -2.04
CA ILE A 39 4.09 -22.06 -2.74
C ILE A 39 4.98 -22.73 -1.70
N ASN A 40 5.18 -24.03 -1.85
CA ASN A 40 6.22 -24.76 -1.14
C ASN A 40 7.39 -24.95 -2.09
N ILE A 41 8.59 -24.55 -1.65
CA ILE A 41 9.82 -24.67 -2.40
C ILE A 41 10.84 -25.47 -1.60
N TYR A 42 11.65 -26.24 -2.31
CA TYR A 42 12.81 -26.94 -1.77
C TYR A 42 14.09 -26.26 -2.26
N SER A 43 15.04 -26.04 -1.36
CA SER A 43 16.32 -25.39 -1.68
C SER A 43 17.51 -26.12 -1.08
N GLN A 44 18.55 -26.32 -1.89
CA GLN A 44 19.84 -26.86 -1.45
C GLN A 44 20.80 -25.78 -0.94
N SER A 45 20.37 -24.52 -1.00
CA SER A 45 21.14 -23.35 -0.56
C SER A 45 20.26 -22.45 0.31
N TYR A 46 20.87 -21.74 1.26
CA TYR A 46 20.15 -20.71 2.01
C TYR A 46 19.64 -19.61 1.07
N ILE A 47 18.41 -19.15 1.31
CA ILE A 47 17.78 -18.07 0.55
C ILE A 47 17.60 -16.89 1.51
N GLU A 48 18.14 -15.73 1.15
CA GLU A 48 18.00 -14.54 1.96
C GLU A 48 16.55 -14.04 1.96
N ILE A 49 16.08 -13.53 3.11
CA ILE A 49 14.70 -13.03 3.27
C ILE A 49 14.39 -11.92 2.25
N LYS A 50 15.37 -11.08 1.94
CA LYS A 50 15.24 -10.02 0.93
C LYS A 50 14.86 -10.57 -0.45
N GLU A 51 15.41 -11.71 -0.83
CA GLU A 51 15.14 -12.37 -2.11
C GLU A 51 13.73 -12.94 -2.16
N LEU A 52 13.25 -13.49 -1.05
CA LEU A 52 11.86 -13.93 -0.91
C LEU A 52 10.88 -12.76 -1.11
N TRP A 53 11.20 -11.60 -0.55
CA TRP A 53 10.38 -10.41 -0.75
C TRP A 53 10.28 -10.00 -2.21
N PHE A 54 11.41 -9.97 -2.93
CA PHE A 54 11.42 -9.65 -4.36
C PHE A 54 10.61 -10.65 -5.17
N PHE A 55 10.72 -11.93 -4.85
CA PHE A 55 9.97 -12.97 -5.54
C PHE A 55 8.47 -12.90 -5.25
N GLU A 56 8.06 -12.70 -3.99
CA GLU A 56 6.65 -12.47 -3.65
C GLU A 56 6.09 -11.24 -4.36
N LYS A 57 6.86 -10.14 -4.40
CA LYS A 57 6.46 -8.91 -5.09
C LYS A 57 6.26 -9.18 -6.59
N PHE A 58 7.21 -9.87 -7.23
CA PHE A 58 7.08 -10.29 -8.62
C PHE A 58 5.79 -11.09 -8.85
N LEU A 59 5.54 -12.12 -8.03
CA LEU A 59 4.34 -12.95 -8.15
C LEU A 59 3.05 -12.13 -7.96
N LYS A 60 3.01 -11.25 -6.96
CA LYS A 60 1.88 -10.34 -6.71
C LYS A 60 1.60 -9.44 -7.90
N GLU A 61 2.64 -8.81 -8.46
CA GLU A 61 2.48 -7.87 -9.57
C GLU A 61 2.13 -8.58 -10.88
N ARG A 62 2.76 -9.73 -11.15
CA ARG A 62 2.60 -10.49 -12.39
C ARG A 62 1.23 -11.15 -12.51
N PHE A 63 0.72 -11.67 -11.39
CA PHE A 63 -0.51 -12.48 -11.36
C PHE A 63 -1.65 -11.83 -10.57
N GLN A 64 -1.42 -10.65 -9.98
CA GLN A 64 -2.42 -9.87 -9.24
C GLN A 64 -2.99 -10.60 -8.01
N PHE A 65 -2.17 -11.43 -7.35
CA PHE A 65 -2.54 -12.06 -6.08
C PHE A 65 -2.62 -11.03 -4.96
N SER A 66 -3.58 -11.21 -4.04
CA SER A 66 -3.72 -10.37 -2.86
C SER A 66 -2.61 -10.65 -1.85
N ASN A 67 -2.27 -11.92 -1.65
CA ASN A 67 -1.10 -12.32 -0.89
C ASN A 67 -0.39 -13.53 -1.50
N VAL A 68 0.88 -13.69 -1.16
CA VAL A 68 1.68 -14.85 -1.53
C VAL A 68 2.34 -15.37 -0.26
N ASP A 69 2.17 -16.65 0.03
CA ASP A 69 2.74 -17.34 1.18
C ASP A 69 3.73 -18.39 0.68
N ILE A 70 5.01 -18.16 0.96
CA ILE A 70 6.09 -19.08 0.60
C ILE A 70 6.48 -19.89 1.84
N ARG A 71 6.60 -21.21 1.68
CA ARG A 71 7.24 -22.11 2.63
C ARG A 71 8.49 -22.70 1.99
N ILE A 72 9.56 -22.78 2.77
CA ILE A 72 10.86 -23.26 2.31
C ILE A 72 11.22 -24.51 3.09
N ASN A 73 11.39 -25.60 2.35
CA ASN A 73 12.05 -26.81 2.79
C ASN A 73 13.52 -26.71 2.35
N TYR A 74 14.43 -27.01 3.27
CA TYR A 74 15.87 -26.96 3.02
C TYR A 74 16.41 -28.37 3.04
N SER A 75 17.48 -28.63 2.28
CA SER A 75 18.22 -29.86 2.44
C SER A 75 18.93 -29.88 3.80
N ASP A 76 19.18 -31.07 4.34
CA ASP A 76 19.86 -31.24 5.64
C ASP A 76 21.27 -30.63 5.69
N GLN A 77 21.85 -30.35 4.52
CA GLN A 77 23.20 -29.77 4.38
C GLN A 77 23.19 -28.23 4.47
N VAL A 78 22.02 -27.58 4.43
CA VAL A 78 21.91 -26.13 4.50
C VAL A 78 22.02 -25.68 5.95
N THR A 79 23.03 -24.87 6.24
CA THR A 79 23.12 -24.17 7.52
C THR A 79 22.20 -22.95 7.51
N ILE A 80 21.03 -23.09 8.13
CA ILE A 80 20.08 -21.99 8.31
C ILE A 80 20.62 -21.05 9.39
N LYS A 81 20.64 -19.75 9.09
CA LYS A 81 21.11 -18.75 10.06
C LYS A 81 20.21 -18.69 11.30
N PRO A 82 20.78 -18.44 12.49
CA PRO A 82 20.02 -18.28 13.72
C PRO A 82 19.14 -17.03 13.65
N ILE A 83 18.00 -17.06 14.33
CA ILE A 83 16.96 -16.02 14.24
C ILE A 83 17.46 -14.65 14.73
N GLU A 84 18.40 -14.65 15.68
CA GLU A 84 19.05 -13.47 16.26
C GLU A 84 19.77 -12.65 15.19
N LYS A 85 20.39 -13.32 14.21
CA LYS A 85 21.11 -12.65 13.11
C LYS A 85 20.18 -12.17 12.00
N GLU A 86 18.97 -12.73 11.93
CA GLU A 86 18.00 -12.44 10.87
C GLU A 86 16.78 -11.65 11.37
N TRP A 87 16.74 -11.29 12.65
CA TRP A 87 15.61 -10.61 13.28
C TRP A 87 15.25 -9.30 12.57
N GLU A 88 16.22 -8.44 12.30
CA GLU A 88 15.98 -7.16 11.62
C GLU A 88 15.43 -7.37 10.19
N ASN A 89 15.99 -8.33 9.45
CA ASN A 89 15.54 -8.68 8.10
C ASN A 89 14.12 -9.25 8.12
N LEU A 90 13.79 -10.08 9.11
CA LEU A 90 12.46 -10.62 9.33
C LEU A 90 11.46 -9.49 9.62
N ILE A 91 11.78 -8.56 10.52
CA ILE A 91 10.91 -7.42 10.81
C ILE A 91 10.73 -6.53 9.57
N CYS A 92 11.79 -6.28 8.81
CA CYS A 92 11.71 -5.54 7.55
C CYS A 92 10.76 -6.23 6.55
N TYR A 93 10.89 -7.54 6.38
CA TYR A 93 9.99 -8.34 5.56
C TYR A 93 8.53 -8.25 6.03
N MET A 94 8.30 -8.32 7.35
CA MET A 94 6.97 -8.19 7.95
C MET A 94 6.37 -6.80 7.73
N ILE A 95 7.16 -5.73 7.78
CA ILE A 95 6.70 -4.35 7.50
C ILE A 95 6.15 -4.24 6.09
N HIS A 96 6.83 -4.83 5.12
CA HIS A 96 6.36 -4.81 3.74
C HIS A 96 5.18 -5.74 3.49
N LYS A 97 5.17 -6.93 4.12
CA LYS A 97 4.12 -7.94 3.90
C LYS A 97 2.83 -7.64 4.67
N TYR A 98 2.94 -7.18 5.92
CA TYR A 98 1.82 -6.94 6.83
C TYR A 98 1.86 -5.54 7.48
N PRO A 99 1.87 -4.45 6.69
CA PRO A 99 2.00 -3.09 7.22
C PRO A 99 0.89 -2.71 8.21
N LEU A 100 -0.31 -3.30 8.05
CA LEU A 100 -1.46 -3.03 8.91
C LEU A 100 -1.31 -3.57 10.33
N MET A 101 -0.45 -4.57 10.56
CA MET A 101 -0.17 -5.14 11.88
C MET A 101 0.87 -4.30 12.66
N LYS A 102 1.40 -3.24 12.06
CA LYS A 102 2.41 -2.34 12.64
C LYS A 102 3.67 -3.03 13.18
N PRO A 103 4.29 -3.99 12.46
CA PRO A 103 5.54 -4.61 12.89
C PRO A 103 6.71 -3.63 12.99
N MET A 104 6.60 -2.44 12.40
CA MET A 104 7.58 -1.36 12.50
C MET A 104 7.94 -0.98 13.95
N ILE A 105 7.04 -1.22 14.91
CA ILE A 105 7.30 -0.97 16.33
C ILE A 105 8.48 -1.84 16.85
N LEU A 106 8.76 -2.97 16.18
CA LEU A 106 9.82 -3.92 16.53
C LEU A 106 11.19 -3.60 15.89
N LEU A 107 11.35 -2.52 15.12
CA LEU A 107 12.63 -2.22 14.44
C LEU A 107 13.82 -2.04 15.39
N LYS A 108 13.58 -1.49 16.59
CA LYS A 108 14.61 -1.29 17.61
C LYS A 108 14.50 -2.31 18.76
N SER A 109 13.70 -3.37 18.60
CA SER A 109 13.55 -4.37 19.64
C SER A 109 14.75 -5.30 19.69
N THR A 110 15.10 -5.76 20.88
CA THR A 110 16.04 -6.88 21.05
C THR A 110 15.26 -8.16 21.31
N ILE A 111 15.87 -9.31 21.04
CA ILE A 111 15.27 -10.62 21.30
C ILE A 111 16.15 -11.47 22.20
N GLU A 112 15.51 -12.28 23.03
CA GLU A 112 16.14 -13.37 23.79
C GLU A 112 15.48 -14.67 23.37
N VAL A 113 16.29 -15.62 22.93
CA VAL A 113 15.81 -16.93 22.45
C VAL A 113 16.07 -17.95 23.55
N ASN A 114 14.98 -18.47 24.12
CA ASN A 114 15.00 -19.48 25.17
C ASN A 114 14.30 -20.73 24.64
N ASP A 115 15.08 -21.73 24.22
CA ASP A 115 14.61 -22.98 23.61
C ASP A 115 13.66 -22.79 22.43
N LYS A 116 12.34 -22.81 22.70
CA LYS A 116 11.26 -22.66 21.72
C LYS A 116 10.45 -21.39 21.93
N ASN A 117 10.92 -20.46 22.76
CA ASN A 117 10.27 -19.20 23.03
C ASN A 117 11.21 -18.05 22.64
N ILE A 118 10.69 -17.06 21.93
CA ILE A 118 11.37 -15.81 21.63
C ILE A 118 10.71 -14.72 22.46
N LEU A 119 11.50 -14.14 23.36
CA LEU A 119 11.12 -13.00 24.15
C LEU A 119 11.56 -11.73 23.44
N VAL A 120 10.60 -10.92 22.98
CA VAL A 120 10.86 -9.69 22.24
C VAL A 120 10.75 -8.51 23.20
N LYS A 121 11.89 -7.87 23.47
CA LYS A 121 12.01 -6.68 24.32
C LYS A 121 11.82 -5.42 23.49
N MET A 122 10.67 -4.78 23.67
CA MET A 122 10.26 -3.57 22.97
C MET A 122 10.66 -2.32 23.73
N LYS A 123 11.24 -1.34 23.04
CA LYS A 123 11.59 -0.02 23.58
C LYS A 123 10.45 1.00 23.58
N ILE A 124 9.27 0.59 23.10
CA ILE A 124 8.10 1.46 22.92
C ILE A 124 6.87 0.72 23.41
N LYS A 125 5.95 1.43 24.06
CA LYS A 125 4.63 0.92 24.44
C LYS A 125 3.83 0.49 23.21
N GLY A 126 3.19 -0.68 23.29
CA GLY A 126 2.38 -1.21 22.20
C GLY A 126 2.27 -2.73 22.14
N ALA A 127 2.74 -3.47 23.15
CA ALA A 127 2.69 -4.93 23.17
C ALA A 127 1.24 -5.44 23.04
N ASP A 128 0.30 -4.84 23.76
CA ASP A 128 -1.13 -5.18 23.67
C ASP A 128 -1.72 -4.93 22.28
N PHE A 129 -1.26 -3.88 21.60
CA PHE A 129 -1.69 -3.61 20.23
C PHE A 129 -1.21 -4.70 19.27
N LEU A 130 0.05 -5.12 19.40
CA LEU A 130 0.62 -6.20 18.58
C LEU A 130 -0.10 -7.53 18.83
N ARG A 131 -0.36 -7.88 20.09
CA ARG A 131 -1.16 -9.06 20.48
C ARG A 131 -2.59 -8.98 19.96
N GLY A 132 -3.25 -7.83 20.09
CA GLY A 132 -4.62 -7.62 19.58
C GLY A 132 -4.72 -7.76 18.06
N ARG A 133 -3.63 -7.48 17.33
CA ARG A 133 -3.52 -7.72 15.88
C ARG A 133 -3.01 -9.11 15.51
N LYS A 134 -2.71 -9.97 16.48
CA LYS A 134 -2.17 -11.33 16.29
C LYS A 134 -0.81 -11.35 15.58
N LEU A 135 0.03 -10.32 15.78
CA LEU A 135 1.35 -10.25 15.16
C LEU A 135 2.29 -11.34 15.68
N ASP A 136 2.17 -11.70 16.95
CA ASP A 136 2.80 -12.87 17.57
C ASP A 136 2.60 -14.12 16.70
N ARG A 137 1.34 -14.51 16.45
CA ARG A 137 1.01 -15.71 15.67
C ARG A 137 1.47 -15.65 14.23
N GLU A 138 1.41 -14.47 13.61
CA GLU A 138 1.85 -14.31 12.23
C GLU A 138 3.37 -14.38 12.11
N LEU A 139 4.11 -13.81 13.07
CA LEU A 139 5.56 -13.98 13.16
C LEU A 139 5.93 -15.45 13.36
N GLU A 140 5.26 -16.17 14.27
CA GLU A 140 5.47 -17.62 14.46
C GLU A 140 5.26 -18.39 13.15
N ARG A 141 4.20 -18.07 12.40
CA ARG A 141 3.89 -18.66 11.10
C ARG A 141 4.99 -18.37 10.08
N VAL A 142 5.45 -17.13 9.98
CA VAL A 142 6.50 -16.73 9.03
C VAL A 142 7.83 -17.38 9.41
N ILE A 143 8.22 -17.39 10.68
CA ILE A 143 9.47 -18.03 11.11
C ILE A 143 9.45 -19.52 10.79
N LYS A 144 8.32 -20.20 11.06
CA LYS A 144 8.14 -21.59 10.69
C LYS A 144 8.24 -21.82 9.19
N ASN A 145 7.60 -20.98 8.38
CA ASN A 145 7.60 -21.15 6.93
C ASN A 145 8.96 -20.87 6.29
N LEU A 146 9.73 -19.90 6.82
CA LEU A 146 11.00 -19.50 6.23
C LEU A 146 12.20 -20.27 6.78
N PHE A 147 12.19 -20.61 8.07
CA PHE A 147 13.34 -21.21 8.77
C PHE A 147 13.06 -22.61 9.33
N GLN A 148 11.81 -23.11 9.24
CA GLN A 148 11.37 -24.40 9.80
C GLN A 148 11.46 -24.51 11.32
N TYR A 149 11.75 -23.41 12.02
CA TYR A 149 11.73 -23.37 13.48
C TYR A 149 10.33 -23.11 14.02
N ASN A 150 9.95 -23.88 15.04
CA ASN A 150 8.67 -23.69 15.74
C ASN A 150 8.93 -22.94 17.05
N TYR A 151 8.77 -21.61 17.00
CA TYR A 151 8.85 -20.75 18.17
C TYR A 151 7.47 -20.29 18.64
N LYS A 152 7.38 -19.93 19.93
CA LYS A 152 6.33 -19.06 20.48
C LYS A 152 6.89 -17.67 20.72
N ILE A 153 6.09 -16.63 20.51
CA ILE A 153 6.55 -15.24 20.63
C ILE A 153 5.83 -14.52 21.75
N GLU A 154 6.61 -13.86 22.60
CA GLU A 154 6.10 -13.03 23.69
C GLU A 154 6.68 -11.62 23.61
N PHE A 155 5.82 -10.61 23.77
CA PHE A 155 6.21 -9.21 23.77
C PHE A 155 6.28 -8.66 25.20
N ILE A 156 7.43 -8.09 25.56
CA ILE A 156 7.65 -7.36 26.82
C ILE A 156 8.09 -5.94 26.51
N GLU A 157 7.57 -4.98 27.27
CA GLU A 157 7.95 -3.58 27.19
C GLU A 157 9.06 -3.29 28.18
N VAL A 158 10.24 -2.91 27.68
CA VAL A 158 11.39 -2.49 28.49
C VAL A 158 11.65 -1.03 28.12
N LEU A 159 11.16 -0.13 28.94
CA LEU A 159 11.27 1.31 28.74
C LEU A 159 12.42 1.83 29.60
N ASP A 160 13.49 2.28 28.96
CA ASP A 160 14.54 3.04 29.63
C ASP A 160 14.14 4.53 29.72
N GLU A 161 14.48 5.22 30.81
CA GLU A 161 14.21 6.65 31.00
C GLU A 161 14.86 7.48 29.88
N ASN A 162 16.03 7.05 29.38
CA ASN A 162 16.71 7.68 28.25
C ASN A 162 15.90 7.56 26.94
N ASP A 163 15.29 6.40 26.69
CA ASP A 163 14.47 6.16 25.50
C ASP A 163 13.22 7.04 25.53
N GLU A 164 12.63 7.29 26.72
CA GLU A 164 11.50 8.20 26.87
C GLU A 164 11.87 9.65 26.53
N ILE A 165 13.04 10.12 26.97
CA ILE A 165 13.56 11.45 26.65
C ILE A 165 13.84 11.60 25.15
N GLU A 166 14.46 10.61 24.50
CA GLU A 166 14.70 10.63 23.04
C GLU A 166 13.38 10.66 22.27
N LEU A 167 12.41 9.84 22.69
CA LEU A 167 11.07 9.81 22.09
C LEU A 167 10.35 11.16 22.26
N ALA A 168 10.46 11.80 23.43
CA ALA A 168 9.88 13.12 23.67
C ALA A 168 10.50 14.19 22.76
N LYS A 169 11.84 14.27 22.70
CA LYS A 169 12.56 15.19 21.81
C LYS A 169 12.19 14.98 20.34
N LYS A 170 12.09 13.72 19.89
CA LYS A 170 11.71 13.39 18.52
C LYS A 170 10.26 13.76 18.21
N ARG A 171 9.33 13.59 19.17
CA ARG A 171 7.94 14.07 19.05
C ARG A 171 7.92 15.57 18.87
N GLU A 172 8.63 16.33 19.70
CA GLU A 172 8.70 17.79 19.59
C GLU A 172 9.29 18.25 18.26
N PHE A 173 10.40 17.64 17.84
CA PHE A 173 11.01 17.92 16.55
C PHE A 173 10.04 17.66 15.38
N SER A 174 9.35 16.51 15.39
CA SER A 174 8.38 16.18 14.36
C SER A 174 7.17 17.13 14.34
N LYS A 175 6.72 17.59 15.51
CA LYS A 175 5.66 18.61 15.63
C LYS A 175 6.11 19.93 15.01
N LYS A 176 7.32 20.41 15.36
CA LYS A 176 7.90 21.64 14.78
C LYS A 176 8.02 21.54 13.26
N GLN A 177 8.56 20.45 12.75
CA GLN A 177 8.70 20.24 11.30
C GLN A 177 7.34 20.15 10.57
N ALA A 178 6.32 19.55 11.20
CA ALA A 178 4.98 19.50 10.63
C ALA A 178 4.33 20.90 10.57
N ILE A 179 4.53 21.71 11.61
CA ILE A 179 4.05 23.10 11.66
C ILE A 179 4.75 23.93 10.58
N GLU A 180 6.07 23.83 10.47
CA GLU A 180 6.88 24.54 9.47
C GLU A 180 6.44 24.20 8.04
N LYS A 181 6.33 22.91 7.70
CA LYS A 181 5.82 22.48 6.38
C LYS A 181 4.40 22.96 6.12
N ALA A 182 3.54 23.00 7.13
CA ALA A 182 2.19 23.52 6.97
C ALA A 182 2.22 25.03 6.67
N LEU A 183 3.07 25.80 7.36
CA LEU A 183 3.28 27.23 7.09
C LEU A 183 3.85 27.48 5.69
N GLU A 184 4.85 26.72 5.25
CA GLU A 184 5.39 26.79 3.88
C GLU A 184 4.30 26.53 2.83
N HIS A 185 3.51 25.47 3.00
CA HIS A 185 2.42 25.15 2.07
C HIS A 185 1.32 26.23 2.06
N MET A 186 1.04 26.88 3.20
CA MET A 186 0.10 28.00 3.28
C MET A 186 0.64 29.24 2.57
N ALA A 187 1.90 29.62 2.82
CA ALA A 187 2.56 30.76 2.17
C ALA A 187 2.66 30.59 0.64
N ILE A 188 3.01 29.38 0.17
CA ILE A 188 3.00 29.05 -1.26
C ILE A 188 1.57 29.14 -1.82
N GLY A 189 0.57 28.68 -1.07
CA GLY A 189 -0.83 28.78 -1.46
C GLY A 189 -1.31 30.23 -1.62
N GLU A 190 -0.91 31.11 -0.70
CA GLU A 190 -1.21 32.55 -0.72
C GLU A 190 -0.53 33.23 -1.92
N GLN A 191 0.76 32.96 -2.17
CA GLN A 191 1.47 33.49 -3.34
C GLN A 191 0.82 33.06 -4.66
N ILE A 192 0.39 31.80 -4.79
CA ILE A 192 -0.32 31.30 -5.97
C ILE A 192 -1.70 31.97 -6.12
N ALA A 193 -2.42 32.22 -5.01
CA ALA A 193 -3.70 32.91 -5.03
C ALA A 193 -3.57 34.39 -5.40
N GLU A 194 -2.52 35.06 -4.92
CA GLU A 194 -2.16 36.42 -5.31
C GLU A 194 -1.75 36.51 -6.78
N GLU A 195 -0.95 35.58 -7.29
CA GLU A 195 -0.61 35.54 -8.72
C GLU A 195 -1.84 35.30 -9.60
N ARG A 196 -2.77 34.45 -9.17
CA ARG A 196 -4.03 34.22 -9.90
C ARG A 196 -4.91 35.47 -9.90
N SER A 197 -5.06 36.13 -8.75
CA SER A 197 -5.86 37.36 -8.65
C SER A 197 -5.22 38.54 -9.39
N LYS A 198 -3.89 38.63 -9.47
CA LYS A 198 -3.18 39.61 -10.32
C LYS A 198 -3.36 39.30 -11.81
N LYS A 199 -3.33 38.03 -12.23
CA LYS A 199 -3.59 37.61 -13.63
C LYS A 199 -5.07 37.83 -14.04
N GLU A 200 -6.02 37.62 -13.14
CA GLU A 200 -7.45 37.90 -13.39
C GLU A 200 -7.75 39.39 -13.54
N LYS A 201 -7.05 40.27 -12.79
CA LYS A 201 -7.20 41.73 -12.91
C LYS A 201 -6.62 42.31 -14.20
N VAL A 202 -5.64 41.64 -14.82
CA VAL A 202 -5.08 42.06 -16.13
C VAL A 202 -5.99 41.63 -17.29
N GLY A 203 -6.78 40.56 -17.14
CA GLY A 203 -7.74 40.08 -18.15
C GLY A 203 -9.07 40.83 -18.25
N GLN A 204 -9.35 41.79 -17.36
CA GLN A 204 -10.61 42.56 -17.34
C GLN A 204 -10.50 44.00 -17.86
N LYS A 205 -9.33 44.40 -18.40
CA LYS A 205 -9.18 45.65 -19.16
C LYS A 205 -9.16 45.37 -20.66
N ASP A 206 -10.19 44.72 -21.18
CA ASP A 206 -10.55 44.86 -22.59
C ASP A 206 -12.03 44.46 -22.76
N GLN A 207 -12.76 45.33 -23.45
CA GLN A 207 -14.19 45.29 -23.79
C GLN A 207 -15.14 45.92 -22.77
N GLY A 208 -15.18 47.26 -22.82
CA GLY A 208 -16.37 48.03 -22.49
C GLY A 208 -17.46 47.86 -23.56
N GLY A 209 -18.72 47.93 -23.12
CA GLY A 209 -19.90 47.95 -23.99
C GLY A 209 -21.20 47.81 -23.17
N GLN A 210 -21.84 48.94 -22.87
CA GLN A 210 -23.07 49.09 -22.09
C GLN A 210 -24.27 48.33 -22.69
N LYS A 211 -25.14 47.76 -21.82
CA LYS A 211 -26.60 47.73 -22.01
C LYS A 211 -27.30 47.85 -20.64
N GLU A 212 -28.18 48.84 -20.54
CA GLU A 212 -29.05 49.10 -19.38
C GLU A 212 -29.97 47.90 -19.06
N PRO A 213 -30.35 47.67 -17.80
CA PRO A 213 -31.30 46.63 -17.44
C PRO A 213 -32.72 47.02 -17.84
N VAL A 214 -33.34 46.24 -18.73
CA VAL A 214 -34.78 46.33 -19.03
C VAL A 214 -35.59 45.82 -17.82
N PRO A 215 -36.66 46.51 -17.38
CA PRO A 215 -37.48 46.06 -16.25
C PRO A 215 -38.18 44.72 -16.56
N ILE A 216 -38.13 43.77 -15.63
CA ILE A 216 -38.78 42.46 -15.75
C ILE A 216 -40.25 42.59 -15.31
N ASP A 217 -41.17 42.23 -16.21
CA ASP A 217 -42.61 42.09 -15.93
C ASP A 217 -42.86 40.97 -14.89
N PRO A 218 -43.54 41.23 -13.74
CA PRO A 218 -43.70 40.26 -12.66
C PRO A 218 -44.61 39.04 -12.93
N ARG A 219 -44.98 38.74 -14.18
CA ARG A 219 -45.97 37.70 -14.49
C ARG A 219 -45.48 36.45 -15.21
N ASP A 220 -44.18 36.15 -15.24
CA ASP A 220 -43.70 34.88 -15.81
C ASP A 220 -43.24 33.85 -14.77
N LYS A 221 -44.22 33.20 -14.13
CA LYS A 221 -44.01 31.98 -13.33
C LYS A 221 -43.96 30.77 -14.25
N LYS A 222 -42.75 30.23 -14.50
CA LYS A 222 -42.37 28.79 -14.71
C LYS A 222 -41.49 28.58 -15.94
N ASN A 223 -40.17 28.56 -15.77
CA ASN A 223 -39.30 27.81 -16.67
C ASN A 223 -39.07 26.37 -16.16
N ARG A 224 -40.01 25.51 -16.57
CA ARG A 224 -39.82 24.07 -16.75
C ARG A 224 -39.08 23.87 -18.07
N TYR A 225 -37.91 23.25 -18.06
CA TYR A 225 -37.34 22.71 -19.30
C TYR A 225 -38.17 21.50 -19.74
N GLN A 226 -38.88 21.63 -20.86
CA GLN A 226 -39.51 20.53 -21.60
C GLN A 226 -38.54 20.02 -22.66
N TRP A 227 -38.39 18.69 -22.75
CA TRP A 227 -37.81 18.01 -23.91
C TRP A 227 -38.83 17.01 -24.42
N THR A 228 -39.13 17.04 -25.72
CA THR A 228 -39.98 16.05 -26.41
C THR A 228 -39.15 15.25 -27.41
N GLN A 229 -39.13 13.93 -27.26
CA GLN A 229 -38.71 12.97 -28.28
C GLN A 229 -39.81 11.89 -28.33
N ASN A 230 -40.46 11.76 -29.49
CA ASN A 230 -41.42 10.71 -29.86
C ASN A 230 -42.59 10.45 -28.88
N GLY A 231 -43.46 11.44 -28.72
CA GLY A 231 -44.91 11.22 -28.55
C GLY A 231 -45.42 10.48 -27.30
N ARG A 232 -44.61 10.27 -26.24
CA ARG A 232 -45.09 9.72 -24.96
C ARG A 232 -44.46 10.43 -23.76
N THR A 233 -45.27 11.18 -23.01
CA THR A 233 -44.82 11.94 -21.83
C THR A 233 -44.73 11.02 -20.60
N LYS A 234 -43.52 10.75 -20.11
CA LYS A 234 -43.29 10.10 -18.79
C LYS A 234 -43.05 11.15 -17.72
N ILE A 235 -43.91 11.18 -16.69
CA ILE A 235 -43.74 11.99 -15.49
C ILE A 235 -42.85 11.20 -14.50
N ILE A 236 -41.60 11.61 -14.34
CA ILE A 236 -40.71 11.07 -13.28
C ILE A 236 -40.63 12.10 -12.16
N ARG A 237 -41.25 11.81 -11.00
CA ARG A 237 -41.09 12.60 -9.78
C ARG A 237 -39.72 12.33 -9.16
N LYS A 238 -38.80 13.30 -9.19
CA LYS A 238 -37.54 13.23 -8.42
C LYS A 238 -37.84 13.47 -6.94
N ARG A 239 -37.69 12.43 -6.12
CA ARG A 239 -37.64 12.50 -4.65
C ARG A 239 -36.32 13.20 -4.27
N VAL A 240 -36.40 14.40 -3.70
CA VAL A 240 -35.23 15.13 -3.17
C VAL A 240 -34.81 14.44 -1.86
N ARG A 241 -33.76 13.61 -1.91
CA ARG A 241 -32.99 13.27 -0.70
C ARG A 241 -31.89 14.32 -0.56
N ARG A 242 -31.98 15.13 0.52
CA ARG A 242 -30.93 16.07 0.95
C ARG A 242 -29.60 15.32 1.08
N LYS A 243 -28.60 15.69 0.26
CA LYS A 243 -27.19 15.33 0.48
C LYS A 243 -26.52 16.54 1.14
N TYR A 244 -26.00 16.32 2.36
CA TYR A 244 -25.03 17.22 2.97
C TYR A 244 -23.76 17.27 2.12
N SER A 245 -23.20 18.46 2.02
CA SER A 245 -21.98 18.81 1.30
C SER A 245 -20.76 18.11 1.89
N LEU A 246 -20.14 17.25 1.10
CA LEU A 246 -18.80 16.68 1.30
C LEU A 246 -17.97 17.10 0.09
N ASN A 247 -17.21 18.18 0.22
CA ASN A 247 -16.19 18.65 -0.71
C ASN A 247 -15.05 19.16 0.21
N LEU A 248 -13.86 18.58 0.31
CA LEU A 248 -12.85 18.45 -0.74
C LEU A 248 -11.82 17.36 -0.33
N TRP A 249 -11.89 16.18 -0.93
CA TRP A 249 -10.70 15.32 -1.07
C TRP A 249 -10.91 14.35 -2.22
N LYS A 250 -10.26 14.63 -3.35
CA LYS A 250 -9.87 13.73 -4.47
C LYS A 250 -9.75 14.53 -5.78
N LYS A 251 -8.62 15.20 -5.94
CA LYS A 251 -8.07 15.52 -7.27
C LYS A 251 -6.58 15.17 -7.27
N SER A 252 -6.27 13.90 -7.56
CA SER A 252 -5.06 13.52 -8.30
C SER A 252 -5.13 12.02 -8.60
N LYS A 253 -5.75 11.68 -9.73
CA LYS A 253 -5.43 10.53 -10.60
C LYS A 253 -6.36 10.60 -11.82
N PHE A 254 -5.81 10.24 -12.97
CA PHE A 254 -6.37 10.26 -14.33
C PHE A 254 -6.13 11.54 -15.15
N LYS A 255 -4.91 11.65 -15.71
CA LYS A 255 -4.75 11.99 -17.12
C LYS A 255 -4.45 10.69 -17.87
N ASN A 256 -5.41 10.18 -18.63
CA ASN A 256 -5.16 9.31 -19.77
C ASN A 256 -5.91 9.93 -20.95
N LYS A 257 -5.17 10.46 -21.93
CA LYS A 257 -5.73 11.06 -23.16
C LYS A 257 -5.44 10.07 -24.28
N TYR A 258 -6.48 9.35 -24.71
CA TYR A 258 -6.54 8.66 -25.99
C TYR A 258 -7.16 9.58 -27.04
N TYR A 259 -6.52 9.71 -28.20
CA TYR A 259 -7.07 10.01 -29.52
C TYR A 259 -6.00 9.48 -30.51
N LYS A 260 -6.27 8.76 -31.60
CA LYS A 260 -7.48 8.23 -32.22
C LYS A 260 -7.00 7.19 -33.24
N SER A 261 -7.66 6.05 -33.30
CA SER A 261 -7.47 5.00 -34.31
C SER A 261 -8.28 5.26 -35.58
N ARG A 262 -7.85 4.63 -36.70
CA ARG A 262 -8.59 4.10 -37.89
C ARG A 262 -7.81 4.38 -39.19
N ARG A 263 -7.66 3.49 -40.20
CA ARG A 263 -8.18 2.15 -40.55
C ARG A 263 -7.32 1.58 -41.71
N TYR A 264 -7.32 0.24 -41.83
CA TYR A 264 -7.14 -0.69 -42.98
C TYR A 264 -6.74 -0.17 -44.39
N PHE A 265 -6.04 -0.90 -45.28
CA PHE A 265 -6.38 -2.22 -45.86
C PHE A 265 -5.21 -2.71 -46.79
N SER A 266 -5.01 -4.04 -46.88
CA SER A 266 -4.63 -4.83 -48.09
C SER A 266 -3.22 -4.82 -48.71
N ARG A 267 -2.73 -6.07 -48.89
CA ARG A 267 -1.91 -6.65 -50.00
C ARG A 267 -0.48 -6.08 -50.13
N ARG A 268 0.58 -6.86 -50.29
CA ARG A 268 0.81 -8.16 -50.93
C ARG A 268 1.99 -8.84 -50.22
#